data_AF-A0A3B8NW70-F1
#
_entry.id   AF-A0A3B8NW70-F1
#
_cell.length_a   1.000
_cell.length_b   1.000
_cell.length_c   1.000
_cell.angle_alpha   90.00
_cell.angle_beta   90.00
_cell.angle_gamma   90.00
#
_symmetry.space_group_name_H-M   'P 1'
#
loop_
_entity.id
_entity.type
_entity.pdbx_description
1 polymer ?
#
loop_
_entity_poly.entity_id
_entity_poly.type
_entity_poly.pdbx_seq_one_letter_code
_entity_poly.pdbx_strand_id
1 'polypeptide(L)'
;MPSFLEQLNSQAEKGQLKSAATAPKTASSTAPSPAPQPQPYRAPEAQDRSVAQAAHAAAEPTPVTMTPNDIEIDHTYGRRRMKKILIGAAVGLVVLVGLIFLIRFMIMTPIPDFRGKTVAEMQKWCTDNKMYLSQTKEYTMDTDENFVIDQSIKPGTRIGAKTTIEATVSGGPDPNEKITVPDLESMSAAEIRNWIDENKLTSTRTMEEYSDTVEKGKVIRYEFSSVSVDKDHFKRGDALYIYISRGQSSYYGTTMQNFVGKTRTEAENWANNNRVKFTFIEELSSTVKEGYIIAQDVASGTRLSDNATVTITVSLGAGLKVPNFAKIDMNNAAASASSFKVTVEMRYSEKSDYGTLISQSVAAGKTVSPNENEITVVYSLGRPYMRNLVGTNEADLPQLFYDFNLKGTKLTYETSYISSSQPRGTVVWASVDSEYIAMDEHIRIRISNGSGSGTDSEYVRVPDFSKLSPDEAAALDSKLKINVQTVYSDTASLNTFISQSLRAGGLAENGDEITVIYSAGRPYMPDLIGKTEPELEQIFYGFRQKGCSATYAVTYVDSDQPKGTVVKASKSAEYFGTHDVIEIQISKGN
;
A
#
# COMPACT_ATOMS: atom_id res chain seq x y z
N MET A 1 10.29 7.41 22.31
CA MET A 1 11.63 7.00 22.80
C MET A 1 11.45 6.41 24.19
N PRO A 2 12.09 5.28 24.54
CA PRO A 2 12.94 4.35 23.76
C PRO A 2 12.24 2.96 23.61
N SER A 3 12.69 1.91 22.90
CA SER A 3 13.90 1.50 22.18
C SER A 3 13.43 0.42 21.18
N PHE A 4 13.46 0.59 19.85
CA PHE A 4 14.52 0.20 18.89
C PHE A 4 15.44 -0.97 19.33
N LEU A 5 15.48 -2.00 18.47
CA LEU A 5 16.39 -3.16 18.39
C LEU A 5 15.92 -4.51 18.97
N GLU A 6 15.03 -5.20 18.26
CA GLU A 6 15.11 -6.66 18.19
C GLU A 6 14.49 -7.21 16.89
N GLN A 7 15.12 -8.25 16.34
CA GLN A 7 14.71 -9.08 15.19
C GLN A 7 15.03 -8.58 13.78
N LEU A 8 16.31 -8.74 13.38
CA LEU A 8 16.69 -9.20 12.04
C LEU A 8 18.07 -9.90 12.12
N ASN A 9 18.09 -11.22 12.29
CA ASN A 9 19.14 -12.07 11.70
C ASN A 9 18.83 -13.57 11.89
N SER A 10 18.58 -14.26 10.79
CA SER A 10 18.55 -15.72 10.72
C SER A 10 18.95 -16.15 9.31
N GLN A 11 20.02 -16.95 9.23
CA GLN A 11 20.50 -17.74 8.09
C GLN A 11 21.38 -17.05 7.03
N ALA A 12 22.68 -16.94 7.34
CA ALA A 12 23.74 -17.20 6.38
C ALA A 12 25.00 -17.63 7.14
N GLU A 13 25.43 -18.89 6.98
CA GLU A 13 26.83 -19.34 6.94
C GLU A 13 26.96 -20.85 7.20
N LYS A 14 27.23 -21.62 6.14
CA LYS A 14 28.10 -22.81 6.19
C LYS A 14 28.82 -22.93 4.85
N GLY A 15 30.15 -22.85 4.88
CA GLY A 15 30.98 -23.20 3.71
C GLY A 15 32.36 -22.55 3.71
N GLN A 16 33.18 -22.85 4.71
CA GLN A 16 34.57 -22.42 4.82
C GLN A 16 35.48 -23.02 3.74
N LEU A 17 36.38 -22.16 3.27
CA LEU A 17 37.57 -22.40 2.45
C LEU A 17 38.61 -23.27 3.17
N LYS A 18 39.33 -24.11 2.40
CA LYS A 18 40.67 -24.59 2.75
C LYS A 18 41.68 -24.24 1.66
N SER A 19 42.77 -23.65 2.12
CA SER A 19 44.02 -23.30 1.45
C SER A 19 44.94 -24.53 1.31
N ALA A 20 45.72 -24.62 0.22
CA ALA A 20 47.17 -24.83 0.24
C ALA A 20 47.79 -24.98 -1.16
N ALA A 21 48.75 -24.08 -1.46
CA ALA A 21 50.08 -24.27 -2.06
C ALA A 21 50.35 -25.06 -3.37
N THR A 22 51.35 -24.51 -4.10
CA THR A 22 52.45 -25.16 -4.88
C THR A 22 52.39 -25.04 -6.42
N ALA A 23 53.45 -24.44 -6.98
CA ALA A 23 53.84 -24.44 -8.41
C ALA A 23 54.83 -25.61 -8.69
N PRO A 24 55.45 -25.81 -9.87
CA PRO A 24 55.14 -25.44 -11.26
C PRO A 24 55.27 -26.64 -12.28
N LYS A 25 55.11 -26.31 -13.58
CA LYS A 25 55.69 -26.94 -14.81
C LYS A 25 54.92 -28.01 -15.62
N THR A 26 54.94 -27.70 -16.92
CA THR A 26 55.08 -28.53 -18.14
C THR A 26 53.89 -29.24 -18.80
N ALA A 27 53.60 -28.74 -20.00
CA ALA A 27 53.57 -29.46 -21.30
C ALA A 27 52.21 -29.73 -21.97
N SER A 28 52.10 -29.07 -23.14
CA SER A 28 51.70 -29.64 -24.44
C SER A 28 50.27 -29.44 -24.95
N SER A 29 50.23 -28.84 -26.17
CA SER A 29 49.31 -29.11 -27.30
C SER A 29 47.84 -28.69 -27.13
N THR A 30 47.19 -27.92 -27.99
CA THR A 30 47.27 -27.90 -29.47
C THR A 30 46.65 -26.60 -30.03
N ALA A 31 47.35 -25.99 -30.99
CA ALA A 31 46.99 -25.07 -32.08
C ALA A 31 45.68 -24.23 -32.09
N PRO A 32 45.82 -22.94 -32.44
CA PRO A 32 44.96 -22.28 -33.44
C PRO A 32 45.75 -21.85 -34.68
N SER A 33 45.10 -21.91 -35.84
CA SER A 33 45.60 -21.38 -37.11
C SER A 33 45.20 -19.91 -37.27
N PRO A 34 46.15 -19.02 -37.62
CA PRO A 34 45.84 -17.95 -38.54
C PRO A 34 46.89 -17.85 -39.66
N ALA A 35 46.44 -17.59 -40.88
CA ALA A 35 47.29 -17.25 -42.00
C ALA A 35 47.42 -15.72 -42.12
N PRO A 36 48.65 -15.17 -42.11
CA PRO A 36 48.95 -13.87 -42.69
C PRO A 36 49.91 -14.02 -43.87
N GLN A 37 49.82 -13.12 -44.86
CA GLN A 37 50.92 -12.65 -45.73
C GLN A 37 50.35 -11.73 -46.84
N PRO A 38 51.16 -10.88 -47.52
CA PRO A 38 52.45 -10.29 -47.12
C PRO A 38 52.60 -8.77 -47.46
N GLN A 39 53.61 -8.13 -46.85
CA GLN A 39 54.26 -6.87 -47.30
C GLN A 39 55.24 -7.16 -48.47
N PRO A 40 56.19 -6.29 -48.92
CA PRO A 40 56.38 -4.84 -48.83
C PRO A 40 56.70 -4.18 -50.22
N TYR A 41 56.81 -2.85 -50.29
CA TYR A 41 57.40 -2.15 -51.44
C TYR A 41 58.70 -1.44 -51.03
N ARG A 42 59.80 -1.65 -51.79
CA ARG A 42 61.15 -1.13 -51.54
C ARG A 42 61.64 -0.34 -52.77
N ALA A 43 62.28 0.80 -52.53
CA ALA A 43 62.91 1.68 -53.51
C ALA A 43 64.19 1.06 -54.14
N PRO A 44 64.64 1.53 -55.33
CA PRO A 44 65.80 0.97 -56.02
C PRO A 44 67.06 1.84 -55.89
N GLU A 45 68.25 1.22 -55.90
CA GLU A 45 69.45 1.82 -56.51
C GLU A 45 70.61 0.83 -56.71
N ALA A 46 71.34 1.09 -57.80
CA ALA A 46 72.74 0.76 -58.13
C ALA A 46 73.17 -0.69 -58.40
N GLN A 47 73.57 -0.89 -59.67
CA GLN A 47 74.35 -2.01 -60.22
C GLN A 47 75.84 -1.83 -59.93
N ASP A 48 76.55 -2.92 -59.64
CA ASP A 48 77.91 -3.15 -60.14
C ASP A 48 78.32 -4.64 -60.05
N ARG A 49 79.29 -5.02 -60.91
CA ARG A 49 80.21 -6.17 -60.90
C ARG A 49 80.00 -7.31 -61.90
N SER A 50 80.78 -7.18 -62.99
CA SER A 50 81.85 -8.08 -63.47
C SER A 50 81.67 -9.61 -63.43
N VAL A 51 82.06 -10.29 -64.54
CA VAL A 51 83.31 -11.09 -64.71
C VAL A 51 83.35 -11.72 -66.13
N ALA A 52 84.50 -11.55 -66.80
CA ALA A 52 85.31 -12.40 -67.71
C ALA A 52 84.68 -13.60 -68.49
N GLN A 53 85.14 -14.08 -69.66
CA GLN A 53 86.37 -13.92 -70.46
C GLN A 53 86.24 -14.70 -71.80
N ALA A 54 87.18 -14.42 -72.74
CA ALA A 54 87.66 -15.23 -73.89
C ALA A 54 86.85 -15.20 -75.22
N ALA A 55 87.43 -15.14 -76.43
CA ALA A 55 88.82 -14.96 -76.92
C ALA A 55 88.82 -14.75 -78.46
N HIS A 56 89.98 -14.32 -78.99
CA HIS A 56 90.49 -14.30 -80.39
C HIS A 56 90.12 -13.10 -81.29
N ALA A 57 91.06 -12.17 -81.55
CA ALA A 57 92.24 -12.21 -82.47
C ALA A 57 91.84 -11.75 -83.90
N ALA A 58 92.55 -10.92 -84.66
CA ALA A 58 93.83 -10.21 -84.55
C ALA A 58 93.89 -9.13 -85.68
N ALA A 59 94.93 -8.28 -85.62
CA ALA A 59 95.60 -7.55 -86.70
C ALA A 59 95.17 -6.10 -87.04
N GLU A 60 95.97 -5.14 -86.56
CA GLU A 60 96.34 -3.90 -87.27
C GLU A 60 97.61 -4.16 -88.13
N PRO A 61 97.96 -3.34 -89.16
CA PRO A 61 98.68 -2.08 -88.94
C PRO A 61 98.39 -0.93 -89.95
N THR A 62 98.74 0.29 -89.54
CA THR A 62 99.05 1.52 -90.35
C THR A 62 100.28 1.32 -91.27
N PRO A 63 100.89 2.31 -92.00
CA PRO A 63 100.55 3.69 -92.45
C PRO A 63 100.89 3.93 -93.97
N VAL A 64 100.89 5.19 -94.45
CA VAL A 64 101.91 5.86 -95.34
C VAL A 64 101.32 6.86 -96.38
N THR A 65 102.11 7.93 -96.53
CA THR A 65 102.05 9.23 -97.22
C THR A 65 102.34 9.23 -98.74
N MET A 66 102.08 10.38 -99.39
CA MET A 66 102.63 10.95 -100.67
C MET A 66 101.88 10.58 -101.97
N THR A 67 101.69 11.40 -103.03
CA THR A 67 101.71 12.86 -103.38
C THR A 67 101.02 12.98 -104.79
N PRO A 68 101.22 14.00 -105.66
CA PRO A 68 100.15 14.83 -106.26
C PRO A 68 99.84 14.51 -107.73
N ASN A 69 98.70 14.97 -108.27
CA ASN A 69 98.62 15.58 -109.61
C ASN A 69 97.23 16.17 -109.87
N ASP A 70 97.24 17.49 -109.95
CA ASP A 70 96.68 18.34 -111.00
C ASP A 70 95.20 18.23 -111.43
N ILE A 71 94.44 19.13 -110.80
CA ILE A 71 93.45 20.10 -111.34
C ILE A 71 92.47 19.69 -112.44
N GLU A 72 91.18 19.83 -112.10
CA GLU A 72 90.33 20.75 -112.85
C GLU A 72 89.42 21.54 -111.89
N ILE A 73 89.47 22.87 -112.00
CA ILE A 73 88.86 23.80 -111.05
C ILE A 73 87.46 24.16 -111.53
N ASP A 74 86.41 23.74 -110.80
CA ASP A 74 85.07 24.33 -110.92
C ASP A 74 84.91 25.47 -109.90
N HIS A 75 85.06 26.70 -110.37
CA HIS A 75 84.86 27.94 -109.63
C HIS A 75 83.38 28.25 -109.30
N THR A 76 82.45 27.29 -109.28
CA THR A 76 81.03 27.55 -109.00
C THR A 76 80.30 26.62 -108.00
N TYR A 77 80.99 25.71 -107.30
CA TYR A 77 80.33 24.74 -106.39
C TYR A 77 80.05 25.25 -104.95
N GLY A 78 80.78 26.24 -104.45
CA GLY A 78 80.73 26.66 -103.02
C GLY A 78 79.49 27.44 -102.56
N ARG A 79 78.95 28.35 -103.40
CA ARG A 79 77.84 29.24 -103.01
C ARG A 79 76.45 28.58 -103.08
N ARG A 80 76.27 27.55 -103.91
CA ARG A 80 75.01 26.80 -104.02
C ARG A 80 74.89 25.71 -102.95
N ARG A 81 76.01 25.08 -102.53
CA ARG A 81 76.02 24.08 -101.46
C ARG A 81 75.79 24.70 -100.08
N MET A 82 76.40 25.84 -99.76
CA MET A 82 76.12 26.56 -98.50
C MET A 82 74.67 27.07 -98.40
N LYS A 83 74.07 27.54 -99.51
CA LYS A 83 72.63 27.88 -99.55
C LYS A 83 71.74 26.65 -99.35
N LYS A 84 72.08 25.49 -99.94
CA LYS A 84 71.36 24.22 -99.73
C LYS A 84 71.52 23.67 -98.30
N ILE A 85 72.67 23.87 -97.65
CA ILE A 85 72.90 23.50 -96.24
C ILE A 85 72.16 24.44 -95.29
N LEU A 86 72.15 25.76 -95.54
CA LEU A 86 71.37 26.73 -94.76
C LEU A 86 69.86 26.52 -94.91
N ILE A 87 69.38 26.23 -96.14
CA ILE A 87 67.97 25.88 -96.39
C ILE A 87 67.64 24.53 -95.74
N GLY A 88 68.52 23.53 -95.82
CA GLY A 88 68.36 22.25 -95.13
C GLY A 88 68.35 22.37 -93.60
N ALA A 89 69.17 23.26 -93.04
CA ALA A 89 69.19 23.57 -91.61
C ALA A 89 67.95 24.36 -91.16
N ALA A 90 67.47 25.31 -91.98
CA ALA A 90 66.23 26.04 -91.71
C ALA A 90 64.98 25.15 -91.81
N VAL A 91 64.90 24.27 -92.82
CA VAL A 91 63.84 23.26 -92.95
C VAL A 91 63.94 22.25 -91.81
N GLY A 92 65.15 21.79 -91.46
CA GLY A 92 65.40 20.94 -90.31
C GLY A 92 64.98 21.59 -88.99
N LEU A 93 65.20 22.90 -88.81
CA LEU A 93 64.75 23.66 -87.65
C LEU A 93 63.22 23.80 -87.63
N VAL A 94 62.56 24.06 -88.75
CA VAL A 94 61.08 24.12 -88.83
C VAL A 94 60.47 22.75 -88.55
N VAL A 95 61.06 21.67 -89.05
CA VAL A 95 60.64 20.29 -88.74
C VAL A 95 60.92 19.95 -87.28
N LEU A 96 62.07 20.36 -86.70
CA LEU A 96 62.39 20.15 -85.30
C LEU A 96 61.44 20.94 -84.38
N VAL A 97 61.15 22.19 -84.71
CA VAL A 97 60.17 23.02 -83.98
C VAL A 97 58.77 22.43 -84.14
N GLY A 98 58.41 21.95 -85.34
CA GLY A 98 57.17 21.23 -85.58
C GLY A 98 57.08 19.90 -84.81
N LEU A 99 58.18 19.16 -84.68
CA LEU A 99 58.28 17.91 -83.93
C LEU A 99 58.24 18.18 -82.43
N ILE A 100 58.91 19.21 -81.93
CA ILE A 100 58.85 19.67 -80.54
C ILE A 100 57.43 20.15 -80.22
N PHE A 101 56.77 20.87 -81.13
CA PHE A 101 55.38 21.28 -80.98
C PHE A 101 54.43 20.07 -80.98
N LEU A 102 54.62 19.09 -81.85
CA LEU A 102 53.85 17.84 -81.90
C LEU A 102 54.07 16.96 -80.66
N ILE A 103 55.31 16.82 -80.20
CA ILE A 103 55.66 16.09 -78.97
C ILE A 103 55.05 16.80 -77.76
N ARG A 104 55.16 18.14 -77.68
CA ARG A 104 54.51 18.94 -76.64
C ARG A 104 53.00 18.81 -76.70
N PHE A 105 52.41 18.76 -77.89
CA PHE A 105 50.97 18.55 -78.09
C PHE A 105 50.53 17.14 -77.67
N MET A 106 51.37 16.12 -77.85
CA MET A 106 51.09 14.73 -77.42
C MET A 106 51.23 14.51 -75.90
N ILE A 107 52.07 15.28 -75.20
CA ILE A 107 52.31 15.10 -73.76
C ILE A 107 51.25 15.81 -72.89
N MET A 108 50.41 16.68 -73.46
CA MET A 108 49.34 17.36 -72.73
C MET A 108 48.00 16.61 -72.81
N THR A 109 47.36 16.40 -71.65
CA THR A 109 46.07 15.71 -71.55
C THR A 109 44.92 16.73 -71.49
N PRO A 110 43.83 16.57 -72.27
CA PRO A 110 42.63 17.39 -72.11
C PRO A 110 41.93 17.07 -70.79
N ILE A 111 41.59 18.11 -70.01
CA ILE A 111 40.85 17.93 -68.75
C ILE A 111 39.36 17.59 -69.01
N PRO A 112 38.82 16.52 -68.40
CA PRO A 112 37.38 16.23 -68.41
C PRO A 112 36.54 17.30 -67.71
N ASP A 113 35.22 17.24 -67.92
CA ASP A 113 34.27 17.96 -67.07
C ASP A 113 33.96 17.12 -65.83
N PHE A 114 34.44 17.57 -64.68
CA PHE A 114 34.22 16.93 -63.39
C PHE A 114 33.03 17.53 -62.65
N ARG A 115 32.38 18.60 -63.15
CA ARG A 115 31.20 19.16 -62.48
C ARG A 115 30.09 18.10 -62.41
N GLY A 116 29.54 17.90 -61.21
CA GLY A 116 28.57 16.85 -60.93
C GLY A 116 29.15 15.42 -60.94
N LYS A 117 30.47 15.26 -61.01
CA LYS A 117 31.19 14.00 -60.73
C LYS A 117 31.69 13.97 -59.30
N THR A 118 32.02 12.77 -58.84
CA THR A 118 32.56 12.59 -57.49
C THR A 118 34.01 13.10 -57.44
N VAL A 119 34.42 13.64 -56.31
CA VAL A 119 35.80 14.04 -56.06
C VAL A 119 36.76 12.85 -56.19
N ALA A 120 36.29 11.65 -55.83
CA ALA A 120 37.05 10.42 -55.99
C ALA A 120 37.41 10.15 -57.46
N GLU A 121 36.47 10.37 -58.39
CA GLU A 121 36.73 10.24 -59.84
C GLU A 121 37.75 11.28 -60.32
N MET A 122 37.63 12.53 -59.87
CA MET A 122 38.57 13.59 -60.21
C MET A 122 39.97 13.31 -59.66
N GLN A 123 40.06 12.88 -58.40
CA GLN A 123 41.32 12.53 -57.74
C GLN A 123 41.99 11.34 -58.42
N LYS A 124 41.21 10.33 -58.81
CA LYS A 124 41.70 9.20 -59.59
C LYS A 124 42.27 9.68 -60.94
N TRP A 125 41.53 10.50 -61.67
CA TRP A 125 42.00 11.01 -62.96
C TRP A 125 43.26 11.86 -62.83
N CYS A 126 43.34 12.73 -61.80
CA CYS A 126 44.54 13.51 -61.50
C CYS A 126 45.74 12.60 -61.25
N THR A 127 45.55 11.54 -60.46
CA THR A 127 46.59 10.55 -60.15
C THR A 127 47.07 9.84 -61.41
N ASP A 128 46.15 9.32 -62.22
CA ASP A 128 46.43 8.58 -63.46
C ASP A 128 47.18 9.46 -64.49
N ASN A 129 46.97 10.79 -64.45
CA ASN A 129 47.60 11.76 -65.35
C ASN A 129 48.76 12.57 -64.73
N LYS A 130 49.23 12.20 -63.53
CA LYS A 130 50.32 12.87 -62.82
C LYS A 130 50.08 14.36 -62.58
N MET A 131 48.85 14.73 -62.23
CA MET A 131 48.41 16.09 -61.85
C MET A 131 48.22 16.19 -60.33
N TYR A 132 48.18 17.42 -59.81
CA TYR A 132 47.85 17.68 -58.40
C TYR A 132 46.43 18.21 -58.29
N LEU A 133 45.71 17.80 -57.25
CA LEU A 133 44.37 18.28 -56.94
C LEU A 133 44.42 19.07 -55.63
N SER A 134 44.02 20.34 -55.70
CA SER A 134 43.76 21.19 -54.53
C SER A 134 42.25 21.34 -54.39
N GLN A 135 41.71 21.10 -53.20
CA GLN A 135 40.27 21.09 -52.97
C GLN A 135 39.90 22.17 -51.98
N THR A 136 38.84 22.92 -52.29
CA THR A 136 38.20 23.84 -51.35
C THR A 136 36.76 23.39 -51.15
N LYS A 137 36.28 23.37 -49.90
CA LYS A 137 34.93 22.89 -49.54
C LYS A 137 33.96 24.07 -49.48
N GLU A 138 32.83 23.96 -50.15
CA GLU A 138 31.72 24.92 -50.10
C GLU A 138 30.43 24.20 -49.71
N TYR A 139 29.70 24.71 -48.72
CA TYR A 139 28.44 24.10 -48.29
C TYR A 139 27.28 24.53 -49.21
N THR A 140 26.50 23.57 -49.68
CA THR A 140 25.36 23.80 -50.57
C THR A 140 24.27 22.76 -50.34
N MET A 141 23.01 23.17 -50.52
CA MET A 141 21.84 22.29 -50.46
C MET A 141 21.57 21.56 -51.78
N ASP A 142 22.15 22.05 -52.88
CA ASP A 142 21.78 21.63 -54.24
C ASP A 142 22.60 20.44 -54.74
N THR A 143 23.78 20.23 -54.16
CA THR A 143 24.75 19.22 -54.61
C THR A 143 25.16 18.35 -53.44
N ASP A 144 25.08 17.03 -53.60
CA ASP A 144 25.47 16.07 -52.57
C ASP A 144 26.95 16.21 -52.15
N GLU A 145 27.27 15.82 -50.91
CA GLU A 145 28.63 15.91 -50.38
C GLU A 145 29.62 15.10 -51.24
N ASN A 146 30.83 15.63 -51.42
CA ASN A 146 31.92 15.02 -52.19
C ASN A 146 31.71 15.00 -53.71
N PHE A 147 30.82 15.85 -54.22
CA PHE A 147 30.73 16.15 -55.65
C PHE A 147 31.43 17.45 -55.99
N VAL A 148 32.03 17.51 -57.19
CA VAL A 148 32.70 18.73 -57.67
C VAL A 148 31.63 19.70 -58.17
N ILE A 149 31.61 20.89 -57.56
CA ILE A 149 30.74 22.02 -57.94
C ILE A 149 31.38 22.77 -59.10
N ASP A 150 32.67 23.07 -58.95
CA ASP A 150 33.42 23.86 -59.93
C ASP A 150 34.87 23.38 -60.05
N GLN A 151 35.48 23.65 -61.21
CA GLN A 151 36.88 23.35 -61.49
C GLN A 151 37.55 24.57 -62.11
N SER A 152 38.77 24.90 -61.66
CA SER A 152 39.46 26.12 -62.09
C SER A 152 39.87 26.14 -63.56
N ILE A 153 39.97 24.96 -64.20
CA ILE A 153 40.38 24.81 -65.60
C ILE A 153 39.19 24.32 -66.43
N LYS A 154 38.85 25.07 -67.49
CA LYS A 154 37.72 24.74 -68.37
C LYS A 154 37.88 23.35 -69.01
N PRO A 155 36.80 22.55 -69.11
CA PRO A 155 36.81 21.27 -69.80
C PRO A 155 37.40 21.36 -71.22
N GLY A 156 38.16 20.35 -71.62
CA GLY A 156 38.82 20.28 -72.94
C GLY A 156 40.15 21.03 -73.04
N THR A 157 40.51 21.86 -72.06
CA THR A 157 41.83 22.52 -72.00
C THR A 157 42.93 21.48 -71.82
N ARG A 158 43.96 21.53 -72.67
CA ARG A 158 45.11 20.61 -72.60
C ARG A 158 46.13 21.11 -71.58
N ILE A 159 46.41 20.30 -70.57
CA ILE A 159 47.32 20.62 -69.48
C ILE A 159 48.46 19.60 -69.39
N GLY A 160 49.65 20.04 -68.98
CA GLY A 160 50.83 19.20 -68.82
C GLY A 160 50.94 18.61 -67.42
N ALA A 161 51.68 17.50 -67.27
CA ALA A 161 51.91 16.86 -65.97
C ALA A 161 52.43 17.86 -64.90
N LYS A 162 52.12 17.58 -63.63
CA LYS A 162 52.43 18.41 -62.45
C LYS A 162 51.67 19.74 -62.37
N THR A 163 50.62 19.91 -63.16
CA THR A 163 49.68 21.05 -63.02
C THR A 163 48.80 20.83 -61.79
N THR A 164 48.56 21.88 -61.01
CA THR A 164 47.59 21.87 -59.91
C THR A 164 46.24 22.32 -60.44
N ILE A 165 45.21 21.51 -60.20
CA ILE A 165 43.82 21.82 -60.50
C ILE A 165 43.14 22.14 -59.19
N GLU A 166 42.51 23.31 -59.12
CA GLU A 166 41.70 23.71 -57.97
C GLU A 166 40.26 23.30 -58.25
N ALA A 167 39.67 22.57 -57.32
CA ALA A 167 38.29 22.12 -57.40
C ALA A 167 37.51 22.62 -56.18
N THR A 168 36.36 23.21 -56.43
CA THR A 168 35.38 23.48 -55.38
C THR A 168 34.50 22.26 -55.22
N VAL A 169 34.50 21.70 -54.03
CA VAL A 169 33.82 20.46 -53.66
C VAL A 169 32.64 20.81 -52.77
N SER A 170 31.48 20.20 -53.06
CA SER A 170 30.33 20.30 -52.18
C SER A 170 30.62 19.64 -50.84
N GLY A 171 30.45 20.44 -49.79
CA GLY A 171 30.37 19.97 -48.43
C GLY A 171 29.00 19.45 -48.01
N GLY A 172 28.06 19.40 -48.94
CA GLY A 172 26.65 19.17 -48.65
C GLY A 172 26.05 20.33 -47.85
N PRO A 173 24.86 20.12 -47.28
CA PRO A 173 24.20 21.06 -46.40
C PRO A 173 25.08 21.47 -45.21
N ASP A 174 25.18 22.76 -44.89
CA ASP A 174 25.96 23.25 -43.75
C ASP A 174 25.47 22.62 -42.42
N PRO A 175 26.32 21.87 -41.69
CA PRO A 175 25.93 21.24 -40.43
C PRO A 175 25.67 22.25 -39.29
N ASN A 176 26.22 23.46 -39.37
CA ASN A 176 26.10 24.48 -38.33
C ASN A 176 24.91 25.42 -38.53
N GLU A 177 24.18 25.26 -39.64
CA GLU A 177 22.99 26.04 -39.93
C GLU A 177 21.90 25.75 -38.88
N LYS A 178 21.34 26.82 -38.32
CA LYS A 178 20.28 26.75 -37.33
C LYS A 178 18.96 26.31 -37.99
N ILE A 179 18.34 25.26 -37.48
CA ILE A 179 17.09 24.72 -38.00
C ILE A 179 15.98 24.94 -36.97
N THR A 180 14.86 25.50 -37.41
CA THR A 180 13.69 25.66 -36.54
C THR A 180 13.02 24.32 -36.30
N VAL A 181 12.95 23.90 -35.04
CA VAL A 181 12.23 22.69 -34.63
C VAL A 181 10.74 23.02 -34.50
N PRO A 182 9.86 22.43 -35.34
CA PRO A 182 8.41 22.66 -35.25
C PRO A 182 7.83 21.99 -34.01
N ASP A 183 6.53 22.15 -33.79
CA ASP A 183 5.83 21.46 -32.72
C ASP A 183 5.64 19.96 -33.04
N LEU A 184 6.67 19.16 -32.76
CA LEU A 184 6.72 17.74 -33.12
C LEU A 184 5.57 16.91 -32.51
N GLU A 185 5.02 17.32 -31.36
CA GLU A 185 3.96 16.58 -30.66
C GLU A 185 2.61 16.64 -31.40
N SER A 186 2.35 17.73 -32.12
CA SER A 186 1.12 17.89 -32.90
C SER A 186 1.22 17.30 -34.31
N MET A 187 2.43 17.07 -34.82
CA MET A 187 2.69 16.52 -36.15
C MET A 187 2.41 15.02 -36.25
N SER A 188 2.11 14.57 -37.47
CA SER A 188 2.04 13.17 -37.87
C SER A 188 3.42 12.62 -38.24
N ALA A 189 3.55 11.29 -38.19
CA ALA A 189 4.75 10.59 -38.64
C ALA A 189 5.16 10.89 -40.09
N ALA A 190 4.22 11.28 -40.95
CA ALA A 190 4.51 11.67 -42.34
C ALA A 190 5.09 13.08 -42.41
N GLU A 191 4.48 14.04 -41.69
CA GLU A 191 4.95 15.42 -41.63
C GLU A 191 6.35 15.52 -41.01
N ILE A 192 6.65 14.70 -40.00
CA ILE A 192 7.97 14.63 -39.38
C ILE A 192 9.03 14.14 -40.38
N ARG A 193 8.71 13.11 -41.19
CA ARG A 193 9.62 12.62 -42.23
C ARG A 193 9.90 13.68 -43.28
N ASN A 194 8.87 14.37 -43.76
CA ASN A 194 9.03 15.45 -44.73
C ASN A 194 9.92 16.57 -44.17
N TRP A 195 9.69 16.98 -42.92
CA TRP A 195 10.51 18.01 -42.27
C TRP A 195 11.99 17.60 -42.14
N ILE A 196 12.27 16.33 -41.81
CA ILE A 196 13.63 15.76 -41.76
C ILE A 196 14.29 15.82 -43.15
N ASP A 197 13.56 15.42 -44.19
CA ASP A 197 14.06 15.34 -45.57
C ASP A 197 14.30 16.74 -46.18
N GLU A 198 13.37 17.68 -45.96
CA GLU A 198 13.46 19.08 -46.41
C GLU A 198 14.67 19.79 -45.81
N ASN A 199 14.96 19.55 -44.53
CA ASN A 199 16.06 20.19 -43.81
C ASN A 199 17.38 19.38 -43.87
N LYS A 200 17.37 18.23 -44.55
CA LYS A 200 18.51 17.31 -44.70
C LYS A 200 19.11 16.90 -43.34
N LEU A 201 18.25 16.60 -42.36
CA LEU A 201 18.64 16.28 -40.98
C LEU A 201 19.16 14.83 -40.85
N THR A 202 20.37 14.57 -41.34
CA THR A 202 20.96 13.21 -41.40
C THR A 202 21.17 12.55 -40.04
N SER A 203 21.33 13.35 -38.97
CA SER A 203 21.49 12.92 -37.58
C SER A 203 20.16 12.70 -36.83
N THR A 204 19.01 13.00 -37.45
CA THR A 204 17.68 12.79 -36.85
C THR A 204 17.16 11.39 -37.15
N ARG A 205 16.56 10.73 -36.15
CA ARG A 205 16.02 9.36 -36.27
C ARG A 205 14.62 9.28 -35.67
N THR A 206 13.74 8.54 -36.36
CA THR A 206 12.42 8.17 -35.83
C THR A 206 12.46 6.73 -35.31
N MET A 207 11.93 6.51 -34.12
CA MET A 207 11.84 5.22 -33.43
C MET A 207 10.38 4.91 -33.14
N GLU A 208 10.02 3.63 -33.06
CA GLU A 208 8.64 3.23 -32.76
C GLU A 208 8.55 2.57 -31.38
N GLU A 209 7.65 3.06 -30.53
CA GLU A 209 7.38 2.53 -29.18
C GLU A 209 5.86 2.27 -29.01
N TYR A 210 5.47 1.32 -28.15
CA TYR A 210 4.06 1.14 -27.82
C TYR A 210 3.63 2.14 -26.74
N SER A 211 2.41 2.68 -26.86
CA SER A 211 1.81 3.55 -25.85
C SER A 211 0.32 3.25 -25.71
N ASP A 212 -0.14 3.12 -24.47
CA ASP A 212 -1.55 2.94 -24.10
C ASP A 212 -2.33 4.27 -24.07
N THR A 213 -1.61 5.40 -24.05
CA THR A 213 -2.17 6.75 -23.91
C THR A 213 -2.09 7.58 -25.19
N VAL A 214 -1.16 7.24 -26.09
CA VAL A 214 -0.90 7.98 -27.34
C VAL A 214 -1.37 7.17 -28.54
N GLU A 215 -2.25 7.76 -29.35
CA GLU A 215 -2.78 7.12 -30.56
C GLU A 215 -1.69 6.68 -31.53
N LYS A 216 -1.94 5.60 -32.27
CA LYS A 216 -1.01 5.08 -33.27
C LYS A 216 -0.66 6.15 -34.30
N GLY A 217 0.64 6.36 -34.53
CA GLY A 217 1.18 7.31 -35.50
C GLY A 217 1.43 8.72 -34.97
N LYS A 218 1.11 9.00 -33.70
CA LYS A 218 1.43 10.24 -33.00
C LYS A 218 2.74 10.14 -32.23
N VAL A 219 3.39 11.28 -31.97
CA VAL A 219 4.64 11.34 -31.21
C VAL A 219 4.35 11.10 -29.73
N ILE A 220 5.11 10.19 -29.11
CA ILE A 220 5.10 9.94 -27.66
C ILE A 220 6.00 10.95 -26.97
N ARG A 221 7.22 11.10 -27.48
CA ARG A 221 8.28 11.95 -26.94
C ARG A 221 9.38 12.18 -27.98
N TYR A 222 10.21 13.20 -27.77
CA TYR A 222 11.47 13.38 -28.51
C TYR A 222 12.56 13.85 -27.56
N GLU A 223 13.81 13.59 -27.91
CA GLU A 223 14.98 13.95 -27.12
C GLU A 223 16.14 14.38 -28.01
N PHE A 224 16.79 15.48 -27.63
CA PHE A 224 18.04 15.91 -28.24
C PHE A 224 19.18 15.06 -27.67
N SER A 225 20.12 14.64 -28.52
CA SER A 225 21.22 13.76 -28.11
C SER A 225 22.20 14.43 -27.15
N SER A 226 22.24 15.77 -27.11
CA SER A 226 23.04 16.55 -26.17
C SER A 226 22.13 17.41 -25.31
N VAL A 227 22.42 17.43 -24.01
CA VAL A 227 21.69 18.24 -23.01
C VAL A 227 21.82 19.74 -23.28
N SER A 228 22.85 20.16 -24.01
CA SER A 228 23.09 21.57 -24.37
C SER A 228 22.30 22.05 -25.59
N VAL A 229 21.50 21.19 -26.21
CA VAL A 229 20.72 21.51 -27.42
C VAL A 229 19.25 21.53 -27.05
N ASP A 230 18.59 22.62 -27.41
CA ASP A 230 17.15 22.82 -27.27
C ASP A 230 16.52 23.23 -28.61
N LYS A 231 15.21 23.45 -28.62
CA LYS A 231 14.47 23.86 -29.84
C LYS A 231 14.99 25.16 -30.47
N ASP A 232 15.50 26.08 -29.65
CA ASP A 232 15.93 27.40 -30.09
C ASP A 232 17.38 27.43 -30.55
N HIS A 233 18.17 26.39 -30.26
CA HIS A 233 19.59 26.31 -30.62
C HIS A 233 19.94 25.11 -31.52
N PHE A 234 18.93 24.35 -31.96
CA PHE A 234 19.10 23.18 -32.81
C PHE A 234 19.74 23.52 -34.16
N LYS A 235 20.80 22.79 -34.51
CA LYS A 235 21.52 22.90 -35.78
C LYS A 235 21.31 21.64 -36.61
N ARG A 236 21.50 21.75 -37.94
CA ARG A 236 21.33 20.62 -38.88
C ARG A 236 22.12 19.37 -38.48
N GLY A 237 23.33 19.54 -37.97
CA GLY A 237 24.20 18.43 -37.56
C GLY A 237 23.81 17.77 -36.23
N ASP A 238 22.97 18.42 -35.41
CA ASP A 238 22.58 17.91 -34.10
C ASP A 238 21.69 16.67 -34.22
N ALA A 239 21.88 15.72 -33.32
CA ALA A 239 21.09 14.49 -33.30
C ALA A 239 19.81 14.67 -32.47
N LEU A 240 18.68 14.24 -33.05
CA LEU A 240 17.34 14.28 -32.46
C LEU A 240 16.68 12.90 -32.64
N TYR A 241 16.20 12.33 -31.53
CA TYR A 241 15.46 11.07 -31.54
C TYR A 241 13.99 11.35 -31.28
N ILE A 242 13.11 10.87 -32.16
CA ILE A 242 11.67 11.08 -32.09
C ILE A 242 10.98 9.73 -31.98
N TYR A 243 10.21 9.53 -30.92
CA TYR A 243 9.53 8.27 -30.62
C TYR A 243 8.06 8.36 -30.99
N ILE A 244 7.63 7.48 -31.90
CA ILE A 244 6.28 7.46 -32.48
C ILE A 244 5.51 6.26 -31.94
N SER A 245 4.25 6.50 -31.54
CA SER A 245 3.39 5.47 -30.99
C SER A 245 2.97 4.44 -32.02
N ARG A 246 3.13 3.16 -31.68
CA ARG A 246 2.55 2.01 -32.38
C ARG A 246 1.10 1.73 -31.95
N GLY A 247 0.56 2.52 -31.02
CA GLY A 247 -0.69 2.28 -30.30
C GLY A 247 -0.51 1.35 -29.10
N GLN A 248 -1.63 0.90 -28.53
CA GLN A 248 -1.63 0.00 -27.38
C GLN A 248 -0.93 -1.33 -27.73
N SER A 249 -0.02 -1.78 -26.86
CA SER A 249 0.68 -3.06 -27.05
C SER A 249 -0.31 -4.22 -27.06
N SER A 250 -0.38 -4.96 -28.17
CA SER A 250 -1.22 -6.15 -28.32
C SER A 250 -0.49 -7.45 -27.96
N TYR A 251 0.50 -7.39 -27.05
CA TYR A 251 1.19 -8.60 -26.61
C TYR A 251 0.32 -9.34 -25.58
N TYR A 252 -0.45 -10.30 -26.09
CA TYR A 252 -1.22 -11.20 -25.27
C TYR A 252 -0.32 -12.35 -24.82
N GLY A 253 -0.01 -12.43 -23.52
CA GLY A 253 0.84 -13.48 -22.96
C GLY A 253 0.17 -14.84 -22.90
N THR A 254 -1.17 -14.86 -22.78
CA THR A 254 -1.95 -16.10 -22.70
C THR A 254 -3.44 -15.86 -22.97
N THR A 255 -4.22 -16.95 -22.99
CA THR A 255 -5.68 -16.91 -23.06
C THR A 255 -6.30 -17.45 -21.77
N MET A 256 -7.31 -16.76 -21.26
CA MET A 256 -7.98 -17.08 -20.01
C MET A 256 -8.59 -18.49 -20.03
N GLN A 257 -8.22 -19.35 -19.08
CA GLN A 257 -8.86 -20.66 -18.90
C GLN A 257 -10.10 -20.56 -18.01
N ASN A 258 -10.94 -21.60 -18.04
CA ASN A 258 -12.05 -21.75 -17.12
C ASN A 258 -11.56 -22.38 -15.81
N PHE A 259 -11.69 -21.62 -14.73
CA PHE A 259 -11.36 -22.01 -13.37
C PHE A 259 -12.57 -22.33 -12.51
N VAL A 260 -13.79 -22.09 -12.97
CA VAL A 260 -15.01 -22.44 -12.24
C VAL A 260 -15.02 -23.96 -11.98
N GLY A 261 -15.19 -24.34 -10.71
CA GLY A 261 -15.15 -25.74 -10.27
C GLY A 261 -13.74 -26.34 -10.14
N LYS A 262 -12.67 -25.56 -10.32
CA LYS A 262 -11.29 -25.95 -10.01
C LYS A 262 -10.89 -25.51 -8.61
N THR A 263 -9.77 -26.02 -8.12
CA THR A 263 -9.20 -25.61 -6.84
C THR A 263 -8.47 -24.28 -6.95
N ARG A 264 -8.39 -23.53 -5.83
CA ARG A 264 -7.58 -22.32 -5.72
C ARG A 264 -6.13 -22.56 -6.16
N THR A 265 -5.52 -23.66 -5.71
CA THR A 265 -4.13 -24.01 -6.03
C THR A 265 -3.91 -24.25 -7.53
N GLU A 266 -4.84 -24.90 -8.23
CA GLU A 266 -4.76 -25.06 -9.69
C GLU A 266 -4.77 -23.71 -10.41
N ALA A 267 -5.63 -22.79 -9.99
CA ALA A 267 -5.74 -21.44 -10.54
C ALA A 267 -4.48 -20.60 -10.29
N GLU A 268 -3.95 -20.62 -9.06
CA GLU A 268 -2.71 -19.94 -8.68
C GLU A 268 -1.52 -20.43 -9.51
N ASN A 269 -1.38 -21.76 -9.66
CA ASN A 269 -0.31 -22.35 -10.45
C ASN A 269 -0.38 -21.92 -11.92
N TRP A 270 -1.58 -21.92 -12.51
CA TRP A 270 -1.75 -21.45 -13.88
C TRP A 270 -1.41 -19.96 -14.02
N ALA A 271 -1.88 -19.12 -13.10
CA ALA A 271 -1.63 -17.68 -13.13
C ALA A 271 -0.12 -17.37 -13.08
N ASN A 272 0.60 -18.02 -12.16
CA ASN A 272 2.05 -17.88 -12.02
C ASN A 272 2.80 -18.30 -13.29
N ASN A 273 2.44 -19.44 -13.88
CA ASN A 273 3.06 -19.94 -15.11
C ASN A 273 2.80 -19.06 -16.34
N ASN A 274 1.72 -18.29 -16.34
CA ASN A 274 1.31 -17.43 -17.45
C ASN A 274 1.54 -15.94 -17.20
N ARG A 275 2.24 -15.57 -16.12
CA ARG A 275 2.52 -14.16 -15.75
C ARG A 275 1.24 -13.32 -15.61
N VAL A 276 0.19 -13.93 -15.07
CA VAL A 276 -1.10 -13.29 -14.73
C VAL A 276 -1.18 -13.18 -13.20
N LYS A 277 -1.74 -12.08 -12.69
CA LYS A 277 -1.95 -11.87 -11.26
C LYS A 277 -3.40 -12.20 -10.90
N PHE A 278 -3.62 -13.13 -9.97
CA PHE A 278 -4.96 -13.41 -9.45
C PHE A 278 -5.18 -12.71 -8.12
N THR A 279 -6.33 -12.06 -7.99
CA THR A 279 -6.84 -11.53 -6.73
C THR A 279 -7.98 -12.44 -6.28
N PHE A 280 -7.85 -13.06 -5.11
CA PHE A 280 -8.87 -13.96 -4.58
C PHE A 280 -9.82 -13.22 -3.64
N ILE A 281 -11.11 -13.39 -3.87
CA ILE A 281 -12.19 -12.96 -2.97
C ILE A 281 -12.88 -14.23 -2.49
N GLU A 282 -13.30 -14.26 -1.23
CA GLU A 282 -13.91 -15.43 -0.61
C GLU A 282 -15.41 -15.20 -0.39
N GLU A 283 -16.24 -16.16 -0.81
CA GLU A 283 -17.69 -16.12 -0.66
C GLU A 283 -18.28 -17.45 -0.17
N LEU A 284 -19.39 -17.38 0.57
CA LEU A 284 -20.13 -18.56 0.99
C LEU A 284 -20.86 -19.19 -0.20
N SER A 285 -20.84 -20.52 -0.28
CA SER A 285 -21.62 -21.25 -1.28
C SER A 285 -22.11 -22.58 -0.71
N SER A 286 -23.43 -22.81 -0.75
CA SER A 286 -24.01 -24.09 -0.34
C SER A 286 -23.85 -25.19 -1.40
N THR A 287 -23.50 -24.82 -2.64
CA THR A 287 -23.42 -25.74 -3.78
C THR A 287 -21.98 -26.06 -4.19
N VAL A 288 -21.04 -25.17 -3.88
CA VAL A 288 -19.62 -25.34 -4.22
C VAL A 288 -18.84 -25.73 -2.96
N LYS A 289 -17.94 -26.71 -3.09
CA LYS A 289 -17.10 -27.17 -1.99
C LYS A 289 -16.08 -26.09 -1.59
N GLU A 290 -15.74 -26.02 -0.31
CA GLU A 290 -14.69 -25.14 0.20
C GLU A 290 -13.37 -25.32 -0.58
N GLY A 291 -12.73 -24.19 -0.92
CA GLY A 291 -11.48 -24.12 -1.66
C GLY A 291 -11.62 -24.25 -3.19
N TYR A 292 -12.85 -24.43 -3.68
CA TYR A 292 -13.15 -24.45 -5.12
C TYR A 292 -13.66 -23.09 -5.60
N ILE A 293 -13.38 -22.78 -6.86
CA ILE A 293 -13.70 -21.50 -7.47
C ILE A 293 -15.17 -21.46 -7.90
N ILE A 294 -15.87 -20.43 -7.44
CA ILE A 294 -17.27 -20.14 -7.74
C ILE A 294 -17.37 -19.39 -9.05
N ALA A 295 -16.55 -18.36 -9.21
CA ALA A 295 -16.61 -17.44 -10.33
C ALA A 295 -15.24 -16.83 -10.65
N GLN A 296 -15.12 -16.33 -11.87
CA GLN A 296 -14.00 -15.53 -12.35
C GLN A 296 -14.58 -14.31 -13.06
N ASP A 297 -13.95 -13.15 -12.92
CA ASP A 297 -14.42 -11.90 -13.53
C ASP A 297 -14.16 -11.85 -15.05
N VAL A 298 -13.04 -12.41 -15.51
CA VAL A 298 -12.70 -12.52 -16.94
C VAL A 298 -13.18 -13.84 -17.52
N ALA A 299 -13.98 -13.79 -18.57
CA ALA A 299 -14.50 -14.97 -19.25
C ALA A 299 -13.39 -15.83 -19.88
N SER A 300 -13.56 -17.16 -19.85
CA SER A 300 -12.65 -18.07 -20.55
C SER A 300 -12.61 -17.78 -22.06
N GLY A 301 -11.43 -17.94 -22.68
CA GLY A 301 -11.20 -17.60 -24.08
C GLY A 301 -10.78 -16.15 -24.32
N THR A 302 -10.90 -15.28 -23.31
CA THR A 302 -10.44 -13.88 -23.40
C THR A 302 -8.92 -13.83 -23.43
N ARG A 303 -8.34 -13.03 -24.34
CA ARG A 303 -6.89 -12.82 -24.39
C ARG A 303 -6.46 -11.86 -23.30
N LEU A 304 -5.44 -12.24 -22.53
CA LEU A 304 -4.91 -11.44 -21.42
C LEU A 304 -3.58 -10.79 -21.82
N SER A 305 -3.40 -9.53 -21.45
CA SER A 305 -2.11 -8.86 -21.52
C SER A 305 -1.14 -9.45 -20.48
N ASP A 306 0.16 -9.32 -20.72
CA ASP A 306 1.17 -9.63 -19.70
C ASP A 306 0.88 -8.85 -18.40
N ASN A 307 1.00 -9.52 -17.25
CA ASN A 307 0.71 -8.98 -15.92
C ASN A 307 -0.74 -8.51 -15.69
N ALA A 308 -1.71 -8.95 -16.51
CA ALA A 308 -3.12 -8.71 -16.25
C ALA A 308 -3.52 -9.16 -14.84
N THR A 309 -4.44 -8.42 -14.20
CA THR A 309 -5.02 -8.78 -12.91
C THR A 309 -6.44 -9.31 -13.13
N VAL A 310 -6.73 -10.49 -12.57
CA VAL A 310 -8.01 -11.20 -12.70
C VAL A 310 -8.53 -11.52 -11.31
N THR A 311 -9.80 -11.24 -11.06
CA THR A 311 -10.44 -11.52 -9.78
C THR A 311 -11.10 -12.90 -9.82
N ILE A 312 -10.76 -13.74 -8.85
CA ILE A 312 -11.29 -15.10 -8.71
C ILE A 312 -12.05 -15.19 -7.39
N THR A 313 -13.30 -15.65 -7.46
CA THR A 313 -14.14 -15.87 -6.29
C THR A 313 -14.02 -17.32 -5.84
N VAL A 314 -13.54 -17.55 -4.62
CA VAL A 314 -13.32 -18.86 -4.02
C VAL A 314 -14.41 -19.15 -3.00
N SER A 315 -14.88 -20.38 -2.97
CA SER A 315 -15.86 -20.84 -2.01
C SER A 315 -15.25 -21.08 -0.64
N LEU A 316 -15.88 -20.51 0.38
CA LEU A 316 -15.71 -20.86 1.79
C LEU A 316 -16.53 -22.10 2.19
N GLY A 317 -17.21 -22.74 1.24
CA GLY A 317 -18.16 -23.81 1.50
C GLY A 317 -19.50 -23.32 2.06
N ALA A 318 -20.28 -24.27 2.58
CA ALA A 318 -21.57 -23.98 3.18
C ALA A 318 -21.36 -23.27 4.52
N GLY A 319 -22.04 -22.14 4.72
CA GLY A 319 -21.96 -21.39 5.97
C GLY A 319 -22.53 -22.20 7.15
N LEU A 320 -21.98 -21.96 8.34
CA LEU A 320 -22.43 -22.61 9.57
C LEU A 320 -23.55 -21.82 10.20
N LYS A 321 -24.67 -22.49 10.52
CA LYS A 321 -25.79 -21.84 11.20
C LYS A 321 -25.56 -21.86 12.71
N VAL A 322 -25.54 -20.68 13.31
CA VAL A 322 -25.31 -20.51 14.76
C VAL A 322 -26.49 -21.10 15.55
N PRO A 323 -26.24 -22.04 16.49
CA PRO A 323 -27.28 -22.60 17.35
C PRO A 323 -27.92 -21.55 18.26
N ASN A 324 -29.14 -21.85 18.72
CA ASN A 324 -29.78 -21.07 19.77
C ASN A 324 -29.42 -21.68 21.13
N PHE A 325 -28.43 -21.10 21.80
CA PHE A 325 -27.94 -21.59 23.09
C PHE A 325 -28.93 -21.36 24.24
N ALA A 326 -29.94 -20.51 24.07
CA ALA A 326 -30.99 -20.36 25.08
C ALA A 326 -31.87 -21.62 25.21
N LYS A 327 -31.80 -22.55 24.25
CA LYS A 327 -32.51 -23.83 24.25
C LYS A 327 -31.62 -25.01 24.62
N ILE A 328 -30.35 -24.76 24.94
CA ILE A 328 -29.34 -25.78 25.20
C ILE A 328 -28.93 -25.65 26.67
N ASP A 329 -28.82 -26.78 27.36
CA ASP A 329 -28.30 -26.81 28.73
C ASP A 329 -26.80 -26.45 28.75
N MET A 330 -26.36 -25.68 29.76
CA MET A 330 -24.98 -25.23 29.88
C MET A 330 -23.95 -26.37 29.86
N ASN A 331 -24.28 -27.55 30.43
CA ASN A 331 -23.36 -28.69 30.45
C ASN A 331 -23.21 -29.33 29.07
N ASN A 332 -24.20 -29.13 28.21
CA ASN A 332 -24.23 -29.65 26.85
C ASN A 332 -23.87 -28.60 25.80
N ALA A 333 -23.69 -27.34 26.19
CA ALA A 333 -23.43 -26.23 25.26
C ALA A 333 -22.20 -26.48 24.37
N ALA A 334 -21.10 -26.98 24.94
CA ALA A 334 -19.89 -27.30 24.19
C ALA A 334 -20.08 -28.50 23.26
N ALA A 335 -20.81 -29.53 23.68
CA ALA A 335 -21.01 -30.76 22.91
C ALA A 335 -22.08 -30.62 21.80
N SER A 336 -23.06 -29.73 21.99
CA SER A 336 -24.22 -29.60 21.09
C SER A 336 -23.92 -28.88 19.78
N ALA A 337 -22.74 -28.26 19.67
CA ALA A 337 -22.34 -27.47 18.51
C ALA A 337 -20.99 -27.94 17.96
N SER A 338 -20.94 -29.17 17.43
CA SER A 338 -19.69 -29.82 16.97
C SER A 338 -18.91 -29.05 15.89
N SER A 339 -19.58 -28.21 15.10
CA SER A 339 -18.96 -27.34 14.10
C SER A 339 -18.38 -26.05 14.68
N PHE A 340 -18.66 -25.73 15.95
CA PHE A 340 -18.22 -24.53 16.65
C PHE A 340 -17.30 -24.86 17.82
N LYS A 341 -16.29 -24.02 18.03
CA LYS A 341 -15.52 -23.99 19.28
C LYS A 341 -16.27 -23.10 20.26
N VAL A 342 -16.98 -23.73 21.19
CA VAL A 342 -17.81 -23.01 22.17
C VAL A 342 -17.04 -22.82 23.48
N THR A 343 -16.86 -21.57 23.87
CA THR A 343 -16.36 -21.18 25.19
C THR A 343 -17.53 -20.85 26.10
N VAL A 344 -17.65 -21.58 27.21
CA VAL A 344 -18.74 -21.40 28.19
C VAL A 344 -18.22 -20.58 29.36
N GLU A 345 -18.83 -19.43 29.61
CA GLU A 345 -18.60 -18.60 30.79
C GLU A 345 -19.81 -18.64 31.72
N MET A 346 -19.53 -18.63 33.03
CA MET A 346 -20.57 -18.61 34.06
C MET A 346 -20.48 -17.30 34.84
N ARG A 347 -21.57 -16.54 34.89
CA ARG A 347 -21.64 -15.25 35.60
C ARG A 347 -22.86 -15.19 36.49
N TYR A 348 -22.75 -14.48 37.61
CA TYR A 348 -23.92 -14.18 38.43
C TYR A 348 -24.83 -13.15 37.72
N SER A 349 -26.14 -13.22 37.99
CA SER A 349 -27.15 -12.30 37.44
C SER A 349 -28.28 -12.10 38.44
N GLU A 350 -28.74 -10.86 38.59
CA GLU A 350 -29.94 -10.54 39.40
C GLU A 350 -31.25 -10.84 38.69
N LYS A 351 -31.24 -10.84 37.36
CA LYS A 351 -32.45 -10.91 36.53
C LYS A 351 -32.68 -12.27 35.89
N SER A 352 -31.68 -13.14 35.91
CA SER A 352 -31.65 -14.38 35.13
C SER A 352 -31.51 -15.57 36.07
N ASP A 353 -32.44 -16.51 35.99
CA ASP A 353 -32.40 -17.74 36.80
C ASP A 353 -31.16 -18.58 36.49
N TYR A 354 -30.76 -19.44 37.43
CA TYR A 354 -29.64 -20.35 37.26
C TYR A 354 -29.78 -21.20 35.98
N GLY A 355 -28.69 -21.31 35.22
CA GLY A 355 -28.61 -22.09 33.98
C GLY A 355 -29.21 -21.41 32.75
N THR A 356 -29.81 -20.22 32.88
CA THR A 356 -30.34 -19.48 31.74
C THR A 356 -29.23 -18.76 30.96
N LEU A 357 -29.38 -18.66 29.63
CA LEU A 357 -28.42 -17.93 28.80
C LEU A 357 -28.55 -16.42 29.04
N ILE A 358 -27.46 -15.78 29.44
CA ILE A 358 -27.35 -14.32 29.54
C ILE A 358 -27.03 -13.73 28.17
N SER A 359 -26.03 -14.28 27.48
CA SER A 359 -25.61 -13.77 26.17
C SER A 359 -24.86 -14.82 25.36
N GLN A 360 -24.84 -14.63 24.03
CA GLN A 360 -23.97 -15.34 23.11
C GLN A 360 -23.29 -14.33 22.18
N SER A 361 -22.02 -14.53 21.87
CA SER A 361 -21.20 -13.58 21.08
C SER A 361 -21.72 -13.37 19.67
N VAL A 362 -22.38 -14.37 19.09
CA VAL A 362 -22.99 -14.32 17.75
C VAL A 362 -24.47 -14.66 17.88
N ALA A 363 -25.36 -13.86 17.28
CA ALA A 363 -26.80 -14.07 17.37
C ALA A 363 -27.26 -15.44 16.83
N ALA A 364 -28.24 -16.04 17.49
CA ALA A 364 -28.81 -17.32 17.10
C ALA A 364 -29.41 -17.28 15.70
N GLY A 365 -29.18 -18.33 14.90
CA GLY A 365 -29.69 -18.46 13.54
C GLY A 365 -28.90 -17.69 12.47
N LYS A 366 -27.95 -16.83 12.85
CA LYS A 366 -27.01 -16.20 11.91
C LYS A 366 -26.20 -17.29 11.20
N THR A 367 -25.95 -17.09 9.90
CA THR A 367 -25.02 -17.93 9.15
C THR A 367 -23.67 -17.25 9.14
N VAL A 368 -22.62 -17.97 9.54
CA VAL A 368 -21.24 -17.47 9.59
C VAL A 368 -20.32 -18.32 8.72
N SER A 369 -19.14 -17.78 8.44
CA SER A 369 -18.10 -18.53 7.73
C SER A 369 -17.64 -19.74 8.55
N PRO A 370 -17.29 -20.88 7.93
CA PRO A 370 -16.66 -22.00 8.63
C PRO A 370 -15.36 -21.61 9.38
N ASN A 371 -14.69 -20.55 8.93
CA ASN A 371 -13.50 -20.00 9.59
C ASN A 371 -13.83 -19.13 10.82
N GLU A 372 -15.08 -18.70 10.97
CA GLU A 372 -15.59 -17.89 12.09
C GLU A 372 -16.39 -18.77 13.07
N ASN A 373 -15.83 -19.90 13.46
CA ASN A 373 -16.54 -20.91 14.24
C ASN A 373 -16.34 -20.81 15.76
N GLU A 374 -15.89 -19.67 16.27
CA GLU A 374 -15.69 -19.44 17.71
C GLU A 374 -16.88 -18.69 18.32
N ILE A 375 -17.49 -19.27 19.37
CA ILE A 375 -18.64 -18.68 20.04
C ILE A 375 -18.40 -18.68 21.55
N THR A 376 -18.54 -17.52 22.18
CA THR A 376 -18.59 -17.41 23.64
C THR A 376 -20.05 -17.32 24.06
N VAL A 377 -20.44 -18.17 25.01
CA VAL A 377 -21.77 -18.17 25.62
C VAL A 377 -21.63 -17.93 27.11
N VAL A 378 -22.48 -17.05 27.64
CA VAL A 378 -22.49 -16.69 29.05
C VAL A 378 -23.79 -17.20 29.65
N TYR A 379 -23.71 -18.12 30.61
CA TYR A 379 -24.87 -18.61 31.35
C TYR A 379 -24.89 -18.04 32.78
N SER A 380 -26.09 -17.97 33.32
CA SER A 380 -26.36 -17.44 34.64
C SER A 380 -26.07 -18.47 35.74
N LEU A 381 -25.37 -18.03 36.78
CA LEU A 381 -25.26 -18.70 38.07
C LEU A 381 -26.41 -18.34 39.03
N GLY A 382 -27.38 -17.55 38.57
CA GLY A 382 -28.40 -16.92 39.41
C GLY A 382 -27.81 -15.79 40.26
N ARG A 383 -28.51 -15.47 41.35
CA ARG A 383 -28.03 -14.49 42.32
C ARG A 383 -26.86 -15.05 43.15
N PRO A 384 -25.86 -14.24 43.51
CA PRO A 384 -24.77 -14.69 44.36
C PRO A 384 -25.32 -15.07 45.74
N TYR A 385 -25.01 -16.29 46.19
CA TYR A 385 -25.39 -16.77 47.51
C TYR A 385 -24.19 -16.72 48.45
N MET A 386 -24.30 -15.92 49.50
CA MET A 386 -23.27 -15.81 50.52
C MET A 386 -23.52 -16.84 51.62
N ARG A 387 -22.60 -17.79 51.75
CA ARG A 387 -22.62 -18.77 52.85
C ARG A 387 -22.32 -18.09 54.20
N ASN A 388 -22.70 -18.74 55.29
CA ASN A 388 -22.27 -18.34 56.63
C ASN A 388 -20.74 -18.22 56.70
N LEU A 389 -20.25 -17.07 57.13
CA LEU A 389 -18.83 -16.78 57.34
C LEU A 389 -18.38 -16.98 58.80
N VAL A 390 -19.31 -17.07 59.75
CA VAL A 390 -18.94 -17.24 61.16
C VAL A 390 -18.22 -18.57 61.36
N GLY A 391 -17.08 -18.51 62.04
CA GLY A 391 -16.18 -19.64 62.26
C GLY A 391 -15.15 -19.85 61.14
N THR A 392 -15.22 -19.14 60.01
CA THR A 392 -14.19 -19.24 58.95
C THR A 392 -12.92 -18.48 59.32
N ASN A 393 -11.80 -18.80 58.67
CA ASN A 393 -10.55 -18.07 58.85
C ASN A 393 -10.54 -16.79 58.01
N GLU A 394 -10.00 -15.71 58.56
CA GLU A 394 -9.76 -14.45 57.86
C GLU A 394 -8.96 -14.63 56.54
N ALA A 395 -7.99 -15.54 56.53
CA ALA A 395 -7.13 -15.79 55.38
C ALA A 395 -7.90 -16.30 54.15
N ASP A 396 -9.10 -16.87 54.32
CA ASP A 396 -9.92 -17.39 53.22
C ASP A 396 -10.78 -16.29 52.56
N LEU A 397 -10.97 -15.15 53.23
CA LEU A 397 -11.84 -14.06 52.76
C LEU A 397 -11.37 -13.48 51.43
N PRO A 398 -10.09 -13.13 51.20
CA PRO A 398 -9.67 -12.56 49.92
C PRO A 398 -10.00 -13.45 48.72
N GLN A 399 -9.76 -14.76 48.83
CA GLN A 399 -10.04 -15.71 47.76
C GLN A 399 -11.55 -15.84 47.51
N LEU A 400 -12.34 -15.89 48.58
CA LEU A 400 -13.79 -15.99 48.47
C LEU A 400 -14.39 -14.82 47.68
N PHE A 401 -14.02 -13.58 48.03
CA PHE A 401 -14.51 -12.39 47.34
C PHE A 401 -13.94 -12.28 45.92
N TYR A 402 -12.69 -12.70 45.70
CA TYR A 402 -12.11 -12.79 44.36
C TYR A 402 -12.91 -13.74 43.45
N ASP A 403 -13.28 -14.93 43.93
CA ASP A 403 -14.02 -15.93 43.14
C ASP A 403 -15.42 -15.43 42.73
N PHE A 404 -16.10 -14.69 43.61
CA PHE A 404 -17.36 -14.02 43.27
C PHE A 404 -17.13 -12.96 42.19
N ASN A 405 -16.15 -12.09 42.38
CA ASN A 405 -15.90 -10.95 41.49
C ASN A 405 -15.40 -11.38 40.11
N LEU A 406 -14.63 -12.48 40.04
CA LEU A 406 -14.26 -13.12 38.77
C LEU A 406 -15.51 -13.50 37.95
N LYS A 407 -16.59 -13.89 38.63
CA LYS A 407 -17.89 -14.28 38.03
C LYS A 407 -18.83 -13.09 37.84
N GLY A 408 -18.31 -11.85 37.89
CA GLY A 408 -19.03 -10.64 37.47
C GLY A 408 -19.69 -9.84 38.58
N THR A 409 -19.52 -10.21 39.86
CA THR A 409 -19.93 -9.35 40.98
C THR A 409 -18.92 -8.23 41.24
N LYS A 410 -19.31 -7.30 42.11
CA LYS A 410 -18.50 -6.20 42.65
C LYS A 410 -18.59 -6.18 44.16
N LEU A 411 -18.51 -7.34 44.78
CA LEU A 411 -18.57 -7.48 46.23
C LEU A 411 -17.34 -6.84 46.86
N THR A 412 -17.58 -6.14 47.95
CA THR A 412 -16.54 -5.51 48.77
C THR A 412 -16.72 -5.91 50.22
N TYR A 413 -15.65 -5.82 51.01
CA TYR A 413 -15.74 -6.08 52.43
C TYR A 413 -14.78 -5.21 53.23
N GLU A 414 -15.15 -4.99 54.50
CA GLU A 414 -14.28 -4.39 55.50
C GLU A 414 -14.11 -5.33 56.70
N THR A 415 -12.90 -5.41 57.24
CA THR A 415 -12.59 -6.22 58.41
C THR A 415 -12.26 -5.35 59.61
N SER A 416 -12.49 -5.90 60.79
CA SER A 416 -12.27 -5.22 62.06
C SER A 416 -12.08 -6.24 63.17
N TYR A 417 -11.19 -5.96 64.12
CA TYR A 417 -10.82 -6.94 65.14
C TYR A 417 -11.52 -6.66 66.47
N ILE A 418 -12.07 -7.70 67.08
CA ILE A 418 -12.74 -7.63 68.38
C ILE A 418 -12.16 -8.65 69.36
N SER A 419 -12.27 -8.35 70.65
CA SER A 419 -11.89 -9.28 71.71
C SER A 419 -12.88 -10.44 71.76
N SER A 420 -12.41 -11.66 71.54
CA SER A 420 -13.22 -12.88 71.61
C SER A 420 -12.41 -14.04 72.15
N SER A 421 -13.10 -15.02 72.74
CA SER A 421 -12.52 -16.29 73.17
C SER A 421 -12.20 -17.23 72.01
N GLN A 422 -12.67 -16.93 70.80
CA GLN A 422 -12.36 -17.67 69.59
C GLN A 422 -10.89 -17.50 69.19
N PRO A 423 -10.27 -18.48 68.50
CA PRO A 423 -8.91 -18.35 68.01
C PRO A 423 -8.70 -17.07 67.17
N ARG A 424 -7.53 -16.44 67.30
CA ARG A 424 -7.18 -15.26 66.51
C ARG A 424 -7.33 -15.53 65.01
N GLY A 425 -7.95 -14.59 64.29
CA GLY A 425 -8.22 -14.71 62.85
C GLY A 425 -9.53 -15.46 62.53
N THR A 426 -10.29 -15.90 63.53
CA THR A 426 -11.62 -16.50 63.30
C THR A 426 -12.65 -15.40 63.08
N VAL A 427 -13.43 -15.50 62.02
CA VAL A 427 -14.59 -14.62 61.80
C VAL A 427 -15.65 -14.93 62.86
N VAL A 428 -16.02 -13.92 63.62
CA VAL A 428 -17.00 -14.03 64.72
C VAL A 428 -18.35 -13.43 64.35
N TRP A 429 -18.36 -12.56 63.33
CA TRP A 429 -19.57 -11.92 62.83
C TRP A 429 -19.38 -11.45 61.38
N ALA A 430 -20.46 -11.50 60.60
CA ALA A 430 -20.56 -10.89 59.29
C ALA A 430 -21.94 -10.23 59.12
N SER A 431 -22.02 -9.17 58.32
CA SER A 431 -23.27 -8.45 58.06
C SER A 431 -24.30 -9.24 57.23
N VAL A 432 -23.87 -10.35 56.62
CA VAL A 432 -24.70 -11.25 55.82
C VAL A 432 -24.52 -12.69 56.31
N ASP A 433 -25.61 -13.47 56.29
CA ASP A 433 -25.59 -14.88 56.69
C ASP A 433 -26.56 -15.71 55.83
N SER A 434 -25.99 -16.70 55.13
CA SER A 434 -26.70 -17.77 54.44
C SER A 434 -27.84 -17.25 53.56
N GLU A 435 -27.53 -16.29 52.70
CA GLU A 435 -28.53 -15.55 51.92
C GLU A 435 -28.03 -15.14 50.54
N TYR A 436 -28.98 -14.80 49.66
CA TYR A 436 -28.69 -14.22 48.36
C TYR A 436 -28.45 -12.72 48.49
N ILE A 437 -27.27 -12.26 48.08
CA ILE A 437 -26.84 -10.87 48.19
C ILE A 437 -27.00 -10.11 46.86
N ALA A 438 -26.90 -8.78 46.91
CA ALA A 438 -26.82 -7.95 45.71
C ALA A 438 -25.46 -8.14 45.00
N MET A 439 -25.39 -7.80 43.71
CA MET A 439 -24.14 -7.97 42.95
C MET A 439 -23.00 -7.07 43.44
N ASP A 440 -23.29 -5.99 44.14
CA ASP A 440 -22.36 -4.97 44.63
C ASP A 440 -22.38 -4.80 46.15
N GLU A 441 -22.85 -5.81 46.88
CA GLU A 441 -22.99 -5.79 48.34
C GLU A 441 -21.64 -5.49 49.04
N HIS A 442 -21.70 -4.64 50.07
CA HIS A 442 -20.56 -4.34 50.95
C HIS A 442 -20.71 -5.06 52.29
N ILE A 443 -19.86 -6.06 52.52
CA ILE A 443 -19.95 -6.97 53.66
C ILE A 443 -19.02 -6.51 54.80
N ARG A 444 -19.59 -6.27 55.98
CA ARG A 444 -18.81 -5.94 57.18
C ARG A 444 -18.48 -7.22 57.94
N ILE A 445 -17.22 -7.41 58.31
CA ILE A 445 -16.72 -8.64 58.94
C ILE A 445 -15.96 -8.29 60.21
N ARG A 446 -16.25 -8.98 61.30
CA ARG A 446 -15.53 -8.84 62.58
C ARG A 446 -14.79 -10.12 62.89
N ILE A 447 -13.56 -9.97 63.37
CA ILE A 447 -12.56 -11.04 63.47
C ILE A 447 -12.03 -11.08 64.89
N SER A 448 -11.91 -12.28 65.45
CA SER A 448 -11.32 -12.45 66.77
C SER A 448 -9.84 -12.06 66.76
N ASN A 449 -9.43 -11.23 67.73
CA ASN A 449 -8.02 -10.99 68.02
C ASN A 449 -7.41 -12.06 68.97
N GLY A 450 -8.21 -12.98 69.50
CA GLY A 450 -7.83 -14.05 70.42
C GLY A 450 -7.59 -13.63 71.88
N SER A 451 -8.00 -12.42 72.29
CA SER A 451 -7.69 -11.87 73.63
C SER A 451 -8.82 -11.95 74.65
N GLY A 452 -9.98 -12.55 74.32
CA GLY A 452 -11.17 -12.47 75.15
C GLY A 452 -11.22 -13.50 76.29
N SER A 453 -11.29 -13.04 77.54
CA SER A 453 -11.68 -13.85 78.69
C SER A 453 -13.21 -13.99 78.73
N GLY A 454 -13.77 -14.91 77.96
CA GLY A 454 -15.10 -15.52 78.18
C GLY A 454 -16.30 -14.61 78.47
N THR A 455 -16.30 -13.34 78.07
CA THR A 455 -17.48 -12.46 78.14
C THR A 455 -17.97 -12.20 76.73
N ASP A 456 -18.56 -13.26 76.20
CA ASP A 456 -19.31 -13.26 74.95
C ASP A 456 -20.62 -12.48 75.20
N SER A 457 -20.57 -11.15 75.38
CA SER A 457 -21.78 -10.40 75.79
C SER A 457 -21.85 -8.93 75.41
N GLU A 458 -21.13 -8.48 74.37
CA GLU A 458 -21.34 -7.12 73.82
C GLU A 458 -22.44 -7.09 72.74
N TYR A 459 -22.83 -8.26 72.22
CA TYR A 459 -23.81 -8.39 71.14
C TYR A 459 -25.13 -8.97 71.63
N VAL A 460 -26.21 -8.50 71.03
CA VAL A 460 -27.57 -8.98 71.25
C VAL A 460 -28.13 -9.55 69.96
N ARG A 461 -28.79 -10.70 70.07
CA ARG A 461 -29.57 -11.22 68.95
C ARG A 461 -30.72 -10.27 68.67
N VAL A 462 -30.74 -9.74 67.46
CA VAL A 462 -31.80 -8.87 66.96
C VAL A 462 -33.11 -9.64 67.02
N PRO A 463 -34.12 -9.14 67.76
CA PRO A 463 -35.42 -9.78 67.84
C PRO A 463 -36.12 -9.84 66.47
N ASP A 464 -37.01 -10.82 66.33
CA ASP A 464 -37.89 -10.93 65.17
C ASP A 464 -39.18 -10.14 65.42
N PHE A 465 -39.21 -8.90 64.91
CA PHE A 465 -40.34 -8.00 65.11
C PHE A 465 -41.53 -8.34 64.22
N SER A 466 -41.38 -9.22 63.23
CA SER A 466 -42.52 -9.69 62.41
C SER A 466 -43.57 -10.45 63.21
N LYS A 467 -43.21 -10.92 64.41
CA LYS A 467 -44.06 -11.69 65.32
C LYS A 467 -44.64 -10.87 66.46
N LEU A 468 -44.33 -9.56 66.50
CA LEU A 468 -44.76 -8.66 67.57
C LEU A 468 -45.72 -7.61 67.01
N SER A 469 -46.63 -7.13 67.86
CA SER A 469 -47.40 -5.92 67.58
C SER A 469 -46.55 -4.66 67.80
N PRO A 470 -46.96 -3.48 67.28
CA PRO A 470 -46.23 -2.22 67.51
C PRO A 470 -46.00 -1.89 68.99
N ASP A 471 -46.99 -2.15 69.85
CA ASP A 471 -46.91 -1.88 71.29
C ASP A 471 -45.95 -2.86 71.99
N GLU A 472 -46.01 -4.15 71.63
CA GLU A 472 -45.07 -5.16 72.13
C GLU A 472 -43.64 -4.89 71.67
N ALA A 473 -43.47 -4.42 70.43
CA ALA A 473 -42.18 -4.03 69.88
C ALA A 473 -41.58 -2.82 70.62
N ALA A 474 -42.39 -1.81 70.91
CA ALA A 474 -41.95 -0.61 71.64
C ALA A 474 -41.60 -0.90 73.10
N ALA A 475 -42.28 -1.87 73.73
CA ALA A 475 -42.07 -2.27 75.11
C ALA A 475 -41.01 -3.38 75.28
N LEU A 476 -40.41 -3.86 74.20
CA LEU A 476 -39.46 -4.96 74.25
C LEU A 476 -38.17 -4.54 74.95
N ASP A 477 -37.93 -5.10 76.14
CA ASP A 477 -36.68 -4.93 76.88
C ASP A 477 -35.56 -5.68 76.16
N SER A 478 -34.88 -4.95 75.28
CA SER A 478 -33.71 -5.41 74.55
C SER A 478 -32.55 -4.48 74.88
N LYS A 479 -31.31 -4.97 74.74
CA LYS A 479 -30.15 -4.07 74.80
C LYS A 479 -30.01 -3.21 73.52
N LEU A 480 -31.05 -3.10 72.68
CA LEU A 480 -31.10 -2.27 71.47
C LEU A 480 -32.01 -1.07 71.72
N LYS A 481 -31.74 0.05 71.05
CA LYS A 481 -32.64 1.22 71.03
C LYS A 481 -33.70 1.01 69.96
N ILE A 482 -34.92 0.66 70.36
CA ILE A 482 -36.01 0.38 69.42
C ILE A 482 -36.75 1.67 69.07
N ASN A 483 -36.78 2.01 67.79
CA ASN A 483 -37.52 3.14 67.22
C ASN A 483 -38.69 2.60 66.38
N VAL A 484 -39.88 2.55 66.98
CA VAL A 484 -41.09 2.06 66.29
C VAL A 484 -41.76 3.18 65.52
N GLN A 485 -41.93 2.98 64.22
CA GLN A 485 -42.62 3.91 63.32
C GLN A 485 -43.86 3.24 62.71
N THR A 486 -44.88 4.04 62.43
CA THR A 486 -46.08 3.57 61.72
C THR A 486 -46.29 4.38 60.46
N VAL A 487 -46.46 3.69 59.33
CA VAL A 487 -46.67 4.31 58.02
C VAL A 487 -47.91 3.77 57.34
N TYR A 488 -48.61 4.60 56.58
CA TYR A 488 -49.75 4.15 55.79
C TYR A 488 -49.29 3.19 54.69
N SER A 489 -50.12 2.18 54.40
CA SER A 489 -49.87 1.20 53.35
C SER A 489 -51.16 0.87 52.62
N ASP A 490 -51.09 0.82 51.29
CA ASP A 490 -52.22 0.41 50.47
C ASP A 490 -52.47 -1.11 50.49
N THR A 491 -51.46 -1.88 50.87
CA THR A 491 -51.46 -3.36 50.77
C THR A 491 -51.34 -4.06 52.12
N ALA A 492 -50.68 -3.46 53.11
CA ALA A 492 -50.50 -4.05 54.43
C ALA A 492 -51.63 -3.64 55.39
N SER A 493 -52.24 -4.63 56.06
CA SER A 493 -53.30 -4.40 57.06
C SER A 493 -52.75 -3.65 58.28
N LEU A 494 -53.64 -3.00 59.06
CA LEU A 494 -53.26 -2.29 60.29
C LEU A 494 -52.40 -3.18 61.22
N ASN A 495 -51.37 -2.59 61.82
CA ASN A 495 -50.38 -3.21 62.71
C ASN A 495 -49.56 -4.35 62.10
N THR A 496 -49.62 -4.53 60.78
CA THR A 496 -48.79 -5.53 60.08
C THR A 496 -47.36 -5.02 59.99
N PHE A 497 -46.40 -5.89 60.31
CA PHE A 497 -44.98 -5.60 60.12
C PHE A 497 -44.64 -5.30 58.66
N ILE A 498 -43.93 -4.20 58.41
CA ILE A 498 -43.46 -3.81 57.07
C ILE A 498 -41.97 -4.10 56.95
N SER A 499 -41.16 -3.61 57.88
CA SER A 499 -39.70 -3.75 57.82
C SER A 499 -39.03 -3.48 59.15
N GLN A 500 -37.81 -3.99 59.33
CA GLN A 500 -36.90 -3.60 60.41
C GLN A 500 -35.52 -3.28 59.84
N SER A 501 -34.82 -2.30 60.41
CA SER A 501 -33.51 -1.84 59.91
C SER A 501 -32.36 -2.80 60.17
N LEU A 502 -32.47 -3.68 61.18
CA LEU A 502 -31.51 -4.75 61.49
C LEU A 502 -32.22 -6.09 61.36
N ARG A 503 -31.62 -7.07 60.67
CA ARG A 503 -32.28 -8.36 60.37
C ARG A 503 -32.54 -9.21 61.62
N ALA A 504 -33.74 -9.76 61.73
CA ALA A 504 -34.15 -10.68 62.78
C ALA A 504 -33.19 -11.88 62.91
N GLY A 505 -32.79 -12.23 64.13
CA GLY A 505 -31.85 -13.31 64.42
C GLY A 505 -30.37 -12.96 64.22
N GLY A 506 -30.06 -11.85 63.52
CA GLY A 506 -28.72 -11.30 63.40
C GLY A 506 -28.17 -10.83 64.75
N LEU A 507 -26.88 -10.50 64.82
CA LEU A 507 -26.27 -9.95 66.03
C LEU A 507 -26.06 -8.45 65.83
N ALA A 508 -26.43 -7.64 66.82
CA ALA A 508 -26.25 -6.19 66.86
C ALA A 508 -25.50 -5.79 68.14
N GLU A 509 -24.84 -4.63 68.13
CA GLU A 509 -24.11 -4.13 69.29
C GLU A 509 -25.08 -3.60 70.36
N ASN A 510 -24.69 -3.71 71.63
CA ASN A 510 -25.46 -3.12 72.72
C ASN A 510 -25.60 -1.60 72.52
N GLY A 511 -26.83 -1.12 72.41
CA GLY A 511 -27.17 0.28 72.20
C GLY A 511 -27.41 0.68 70.75
N ASP A 512 -27.26 -0.24 69.78
CA ASP A 512 -27.61 0.00 68.38
C ASP A 512 -29.08 0.39 68.23
N GLU A 513 -29.36 1.34 67.34
CA GLU A 513 -30.73 1.75 67.03
C GLU A 513 -31.32 0.85 65.93
N ILE A 514 -32.48 0.26 66.24
CA ILE A 514 -33.29 -0.48 65.28
C ILE A 514 -34.57 0.28 65.00
N THR A 515 -34.77 0.68 63.75
CA THR A 515 -36.05 1.22 63.28
C THR A 515 -36.95 0.07 62.84
N VAL A 516 -38.15 -0.01 63.41
CA VAL A 516 -39.14 -1.02 63.07
C VAL A 516 -40.38 -0.31 62.55
N ILE A 517 -40.79 -0.64 61.33
CA ILE A 517 -41.90 0.00 60.64
C ILE A 517 -43.08 -0.97 60.58
N TYR A 518 -44.22 -0.51 61.08
CA TYR A 518 -45.51 -1.20 60.97
C TYR A 518 -46.49 -0.41 60.13
N SER A 519 -47.47 -1.11 59.58
CA SER A 519 -48.56 -0.49 58.82
C SER A 519 -49.57 0.20 59.72
N ALA A 520 -49.89 1.45 59.42
CA ALA A 520 -51.04 2.17 59.96
C ALA A 520 -52.36 1.81 59.23
N GLY A 521 -52.33 0.80 58.34
CA GLY A 521 -53.41 0.45 57.43
C GLY A 521 -53.51 1.41 56.25
N ARG A 522 -54.63 1.34 55.53
CA ARG A 522 -54.98 2.33 54.50
C ARG A 522 -55.39 3.65 55.16
N PRO A 523 -54.99 4.82 54.62
CA PRO A 523 -55.38 6.10 55.20
C PRO A 523 -56.89 6.33 55.03
N TYR A 524 -57.52 6.85 56.09
CA TYR A 524 -58.94 7.19 56.10
C TYR A 524 -59.10 8.71 56.12
N MET A 525 -59.78 9.23 55.11
CA MET A 525 -60.08 10.65 54.99
C MET A 525 -61.20 11.00 55.98
N PRO A 526 -61.03 11.95 56.91
CA PRO A 526 -62.12 12.42 57.74
C PRO A 526 -63.19 13.13 56.89
N ASP A 527 -64.33 13.46 57.49
CA ASP A 527 -65.30 14.30 56.79
C ASP A 527 -64.72 15.69 56.54
N LEU A 528 -64.55 16.02 55.25
CA LEU A 528 -64.00 17.27 54.78
C LEU A 528 -65.07 18.34 54.60
N ILE A 529 -66.35 17.98 54.49
CA ILE A 529 -67.40 18.96 54.19
C ILE A 529 -67.54 19.96 55.33
N GLY A 530 -67.55 21.25 54.99
CA GLY A 530 -67.60 22.36 55.95
C GLY A 530 -66.27 22.70 56.63
N LYS A 531 -65.19 21.94 56.40
CA LYS A 531 -63.84 22.28 56.89
C LYS A 531 -63.26 23.47 56.13
N THR A 532 -62.42 24.23 56.80
CA THR A 532 -61.69 25.38 56.24
C THR A 532 -60.38 24.96 55.57
N GLU A 533 -59.84 25.79 54.67
CA GLU A 533 -58.53 25.55 54.04
C GLU A 533 -57.39 25.28 55.04
N PRO A 534 -57.23 26.03 56.15
CA PRO A 534 -56.19 25.71 57.14
C PRO A 534 -56.40 24.34 57.81
N GLU A 535 -57.65 23.91 58.01
CA GLU A 535 -57.93 22.57 58.55
C GLU A 535 -57.56 21.48 57.54
N LEU A 536 -57.73 21.71 56.24
CA LEU A 536 -57.26 20.79 55.21
C LEU A 536 -55.74 20.60 55.26
N GLU A 537 -54.97 21.68 55.35
CA GLU A 537 -53.51 21.60 55.46
C GLU A 537 -53.07 20.80 56.68
N GLN A 538 -53.75 21.00 57.82
CA GLN A 538 -53.46 20.24 59.04
C GLN A 538 -53.77 18.73 58.87
N ILE A 539 -54.89 18.41 58.22
CA ILE A 539 -55.28 17.02 57.93
C ILE A 539 -54.23 16.35 57.04
N PHE A 540 -53.86 16.96 55.92
CA PHE A 540 -52.87 16.39 55.00
C PHE A 540 -51.45 16.38 55.58
N TYR A 541 -51.09 17.35 56.43
CA TYR A 541 -49.84 17.29 57.18
C TYR A 541 -49.78 16.06 58.09
N GLY A 542 -50.87 15.72 58.79
CA GLY A 542 -50.97 14.51 59.60
C GLY A 542 -50.75 13.23 58.80
N PHE A 543 -51.29 13.16 57.58
CA PHE A 543 -51.06 12.03 56.67
C PHE A 543 -49.58 11.93 56.23
N ARG A 544 -48.94 13.06 55.89
CA ARG A 544 -47.53 13.11 55.48
C ARG A 544 -46.57 12.62 56.55
N GLN A 545 -46.85 12.91 57.83
CA GLN A 545 -46.03 12.43 58.96
C GLN A 545 -46.01 10.90 59.08
N LYS A 546 -46.98 10.20 58.48
CA LYS A 546 -47.06 8.73 58.43
C LYS A 546 -46.81 8.18 57.03
N GLY A 547 -46.02 8.89 56.21
CA GLY A 547 -45.57 8.41 54.91
C GLY A 547 -46.64 8.36 53.81
N CYS A 548 -47.79 9.01 54.01
CA CYS A 548 -48.77 9.18 52.93
C CYS A 548 -48.39 10.41 52.07
N SER A 549 -48.26 10.19 50.77
CA SER A 549 -47.86 11.18 49.77
C SER A 549 -49.06 11.75 48.99
N ALA A 550 -50.29 11.43 49.39
CA ALA A 550 -51.49 11.95 48.77
C ALA A 550 -51.54 13.48 48.80
N THR A 551 -52.04 14.06 47.72
CA THR A 551 -52.15 15.51 47.52
C THR A 551 -53.60 15.90 47.31
N TYR A 552 -53.90 17.19 47.33
CA TYR A 552 -55.22 17.68 46.97
C TYR A 552 -55.14 18.84 45.97
N ALA A 553 -56.17 18.93 45.13
CA ALA A 553 -56.33 19.98 44.14
C ALA A 553 -57.59 20.79 44.46
N VAL A 554 -57.43 22.11 44.63
CA VAL A 554 -58.53 23.01 45.00
C VAL A 554 -59.12 23.67 43.76
N THR A 555 -60.45 23.62 43.65
CA THR A 555 -61.23 24.42 42.70
C THR A 555 -62.23 25.29 43.44
N TYR A 556 -62.30 26.58 43.12
CA TYR A 556 -63.22 27.50 43.79
C TYR A 556 -64.55 27.59 43.04
N VAL A 557 -65.66 27.39 43.76
CA VAL A 557 -67.03 27.38 43.21
C VAL A 557 -67.95 28.35 43.95
N ASP A 558 -68.95 28.88 43.26
CA ASP A 558 -70.00 29.70 43.89
C ASP A 558 -70.93 28.77 44.68
N SER A 559 -71.21 29.10 45.93
CA SER A 559 -71.96 28.25 46.86
C SER A 559 -72.55 29.09 48.00
N ASP A 560 -73.65 28.61 48.55
CA ASP A 560 -74.31 29.21 49.72
C ASP A 560 -73.55 28.99 51.04
N GLN A 561 -72.50 28.16 51.02
CA GLN A 561 -71.62 27.91 52.15
C GLN A 561 -70.65 29.07 52.42
N PRO A 562 -70.18 29.25 53.67
CA PRO A 562 -69.21 30.30 54.00
C PRO A 562 -67.96 30.26 53.11
N LYS A 563 -67.44 31.43 52.75
CA LYS A 563 -66.22 31.53 51.93
C LYS A 563 -65.05 30.79 52.59
N GLY A 564 -64.32 29.99 51.81
CA GLY A 564 -63.15 29.25 52.27
C GLY A 564 -63.46 27.92 52.95
N THR A 565 -64.73 27.47 52.93
CA THR A 565 -65.10 26.13 53.40
C THR A 565 -65.27 25.14 52.24
N VAL A 566 -64.94 23.88 52.48
CA VAL A 566 -65.13 22.78 51.54
C VAL A 566 -66.61 22.50 51.33
N VAL A 567 -67.03 22.54 50.07
CA VAL A 567 -68.41 22.26 49.63
C VAL A 567 -68.52 20.82 49.12
N LYS A 568 -67.46 20.29 48.52
CA LYS A 568 -67.41 18.94 47.96
C LYS A 568 -65.98 18.43 47.91
N ALA A 569 -65.79 17.13 48.09
CA ALA A 569 -64.51 16.48 47.86
C ALA A 569 -64.71 15.17 47.07
N SER A 570 -63.75 14.78 46.24
CA SER A 570 -63.77 13.49 45.52
C SER A 570 -63.62 12.30 46.47
N LYS A 571 -63.01 12.52 47.64
CA LYS A 571 -62.89 11.59 48.76
C LYS A 571 -63.18 12.31 50.07
N SER A 572 -64.17 11.83 50.83
CA SER A 572 -64.53 12.34 52.16
C SER A 572 -65.18 11.23 52.97
N ALA A 573 -64.85 11.10 54.26
CA ALA A 573 -65.35 10.04 55.13
C ALA A 573 -65.17 8.62 54.51
N GLU A 574 -64.03 8.39 53.85
CA GLU A 574 -63.72 7.13 53.18
C GLU A 574 -62.21 6.84 53.15
N TYR A 575 -61.83 5.60 52.83
CA TYR A 575 -60.44 5.21 52.61
C TYR A 575 -59.94 5.66 51.24
N PHE A 576 -58.68 6.08 51.17
CA PHE A 576 -58.03 6.52 49.93
C PHE A 576 -56.64 5.88 49.77
N GLY A 577 -56.06 6.00 48.58
CA GLY A 577 -54.72 5.52 48.26
C GLY A 577 -53.64 6.43 48.82
N THR A 578 -52.49 5.85 49.19
CA THR A 578 -51.37 6.63 49.76
C THR A 578 -50.78 7.69 48.81
N HIS A 579 -51.10 7.62 47.51
CA HIS A 579 -50.63 8.52 46.45
C HIS A 579 -51.78 9.24 45.71
N ASP A 580 -53.01 9.17 46.24
CA ASP A 580 -54.17 9.74 45.55
C ASP A 580 -54.10 11.27 45.45
N VAL A 581 -54.74 11.82 44.42
CA VAL A 581 -55.01 13.25 44.30
C VAL A 581 -56.48 13.49 44.63
N ILE A 582 -56.74 14.23 45.71
CA ILE A 582 -58.08 14.50 46.22
C ILE A 582 -58.57 15.83 45.64
N GLU A 583 -59.62 15.80 44.83
CA GLU A 583 -60.20 17.01 44.26
C GLU A 583 -61.14 17.63 45.29
N ILE A 584 -60.92 18.90 45.64
CA ILE A 584 -61.67 19.62 46.66
C ILE A 584 -62.27 20.88 46.04
N GLN A 585 -63.57 21.07 46.22
CA GLN A 585 -64.26 22.30 45.83
C GLN A 585 -64.49 23.18 47.05
N ILE A 586 -64.06 24.44 46.97
CA ILE A 586 -64.13 25.40 48.07
C ILE A 586 -65.06 26.55 47.69
N SER A 587 -65.89 26.96 48.64
CA SER A 587 -66.86 28.05 48.44
C SER A 587 -66.16 29.39 48.28
N LYS A 588 -66.53 30.15 47.26
CA LYS A 588 -66.18 31.58 47.13
C LYS A 588 -67.02 32.48 48.04
N GLY A 589 -68.08 31.94 48.66
CA GLY A 589 -69.20 32.70 49.20
C GLY A 589 -70.14 33.16 48.08
N ASN A 590 -71.37 33.53 48.45
CA ASN A 590 -72.31 34.22 47.55
C ASN A 590 -71.93 35.67 47.30
#